data_AF-K9VUF3-F1
#
_entry.id   AF-K9VUF3-F1
#
_cell.length_a   1.000
_cell.length_b   1.000
_cell.length_c   1.000
_cell.angle_alpha   90.00
_cell.angle_beta   90.00
_cell.angle_gamma   90.00
#
_symmetry.space_group_name_H-M   'P 1'
#
loop_
_entity.id
_entity.type
_entity.pdbx_description
1 polymer ?
#
loop_
_entity_poly.entity_id
_entity_poly.type
_entity_poly.pdbx_seq_one_letter_code
_entity_poly.pdbx_strand_id
1 'polypeptide(L)'
;MANIISRICLECRNDATNTNKFWKAEINADNCQLTTTWGRIGTKGQSKSHQFYNVIDAEFKLKQLKMEKLNKGYTELKQPSSPKKSTANVKTVNQVKTDTNLAQVNAALLLLNVIQPYVRGADFNNLSYAGMLKDLAELVPFLQINPNPQKAFADVVSLEDARRRLQLKLAALQ
;
A
#
# COMPACT_ATOMS: atom_id res chain seq x y z
N MET A 1 10.27 26.59 -7.03
CA MET A 1 9.77 25.29 -7.52
C MET A 1 8.78 24.77 -6.49
N ALA A 2 7.61 24.27 -6.88
CA ALA A 2 6.66 23.72 -5.91
C ALA A 2 7.22 22.41 -5.33
N ASN A 3 7.39 22.33 -4.01
CA ASN A 3 7.83 21.11 -3.34
C ASN A 3 6.67 20.12 -3.23
N ILE A 4 6.46 19.36 -4.30
CA ILE A 4 5.40 18.34 -4.35
C ILE A 4 5.89 17.09 -3.61
N ILE A 5 5.33 16.85 -2.44
CA ILE A 5 5.69 15.71 -1.58
C ILE A 5 4.84 14.46 -1.84
N SER A 6 3.67 14.63 -2.46
CA SER A 6 2.76 13.53 -2.76
C SER A 6 1.98 13.82 -4.02
N ARG A 7 1.92 12.83 -4.92
CA ARG A 7 1.17 12.91 -6.18
C ARG A 7 0.49 11.58 -6.47
N ILE A 8 -0.80 11.64 -6.77
CA ILE A 8 -1.62 10.48 -7.12
C ILE A 8 -2.30 10.77 -8.45
N CYS A 9 -2.33 9.77 -9.33
CA CYS A 9 -3.04 9.84 -10.59
C CYS A 9 -3.92 8.61 -10.72
N LEU A 10 -5.19 8.84 -11.03
CA LEU A 10 -6.19 7.82 -11.22
C LEU A 10 -6.80 8.00 -12.61
N GLU A 11 -7.11 6.90 -13.29
CA GLU A 11 -7.83 6.92 -14.55
C GLU A 11 -9.06 6.02 -14.50
N CYS A 12 -10.08 6.39 -15.25
CA CYS A 12 -11.25 5.56 -15.46
C CYS A 12 -11.39 5.40 -16.98
N ARG A 13 -11.09 4.19 -17.46
CA ARG A 13 -11.31 3.77 -18.84
C ARG A 13 -12.44 2.74 -18.85
N ASN A 14 -13.50 3.04 -19.59
CA ASN A 14 -14.56 2.09 -19.89
C ASN A 14 -14.90 2.21 -21.37
N ASP A 15 -14.53 1.19 -22.15
CA ASP A 15 -14.73 1.15 -23.59
C ASP A 15 -16.22 1.06 -23.96
N ALA A 16 -17.03 0.39 -23.13
CA ALA A 16 -18.47 0.24 -23.37
C ALA A 16 -19.23 1.58 -23.31
N THR A 17 -18.79 2.52 -22.45
CA THR A 17 -19.42 3.84 -22.29
C THR A 17 -18.55 4.98 -22.84
N ASN A 18 -17.51 4.66 -23.61
CA ASN A 18 -16.50 5.60 -24.12
C ASN A 18 -15.94 6.56 -23.03
N THR A 19 -15.91 6.11 -21.77
CA THR A 19 -15.51 6.95 -20.64
C THR A 19 -14.00 6.88 -20.49
N ASN A 20 -13.32 7.99 -20.74
CA ASN A 20 -11.87 8.12 -20.65
C ASN A 20 -11.53 9.33 -19.79
N LYS A 21 -11.60 9.18 -18.46
CA LYS A 21 -11.42 10.27 -17.51
C LYS A 21 -10.13 10.09 -16.71
N PHE A 22 -9.48 11.20 -16.38
CA PHE A 22 -8.37 11.23 -15.43
C PHE A 22 -8.74 12.08 -14.23
N TRP A 23 -8.16 11.71 -13.09
CA TRP A 23 -8.15 12.49 -11.87
C TRP A 23 -6.75 12.45 -11.29
N LYS A 24 -6.23 13.60 -10.90
CA LYS A 24 -4.89 13.79 -10.39
C LYS A 24 -4.99 14.62 -9.12
N ALA A 25 -4.13 14.33 -8.16
CA ALA A 25 -3.99 15.16 -6.98
C ALA A 25 -2.52 15.29 -6.59
N GLU A 26 -2.14 16.49 -6.16
CA GLU A 26 -0.78 16.87 -5.76
C GLU A 26 -0.84 17.64 -4.45
N ILE A 27 0.03 17.29 -3.51
CA ILE A 27 0.23 18.06 -2.26
C ILE A 27 1.54 18.81 -2.37
N ASN A 28 1.46 20.13 -2.22
CA ASN A 28 2.61 20.99 -2.10
C ASN A 28 2.89 21.26 -0.60
N ALA A 29 4.11 20.91 -0.16
CA ALA A 29 4.53 21.06 1.23
C ALA A 29 4.82 22.51 1.61
N ASP A 30 5.24 23.36 0.66
CA ASP A 30 5.64 24.74 0.94
C ASP A 30 4.43 25.60 1.38
N ASN A 31 3.24 25.28 0.88
CA ASN A 31 2.01 26.05 1.11
C ASN A 31 0.85 25.21 1.68
N CYS A 32 1.14 23.97 2.12
CA CYS A 32 0.15 23.01 2.62
C CYS A 32 -1.09 22.90 1.70
N GLN A 33 -0.90 22.94 0.38
CA GLN A 33 -1.99 22.99 -0.59
C GLN A 33 -2.16 21.66 -1.31
N LEU A 34 -3.41 21.18 -1.34
CA LEU A 34 -3.82 20.06 -2.16
C LEU A 34 -4.43 20.59 -3.46
N THR A 35 -3.77 20.35 -4.58
CA THR A 35 -4.31 20.65 -5.91
C THR A 35 -4.86 19.38 -6.53
N THR A 36 -6.14 19.41 -6.90
CA THR A 36 -6.83 18.32 -7.60
C THR A 36 -7.10 18.75 -9.04
N THR A 37 -6.80 17.90 -10.02
CA THR A 37 -7.01 18.15 -11.45
C THR A 37 -7.79 16.99 -12.06
N TRP A 38 -8.84 17.26 -12.83
CA TRP A 38 -9.65 16.21 -13.46
C TRP A 38 -10.05 16.60 -14.87
N GLY A 39 -10.27 15.60 -15.74
CA GLY A 39 -10.66 15.87 -17.10
C GLY A 39 -10.80 14.61 -17.94
N ARG A 40 -10.97 14.80 -19.24
CA ARG A 40 -10.91 13.72 -20.22
C ARG A 40 -9.44 13.48 -20.57
N ILE A 41 -9.03 12.21 -20.68
CA ILE A 41 -7.63 11.87 -21.01
C ILE A 41 -7.27 12.54 -22.34
N GLY A 42 -6.14 13.25 -22.39
CA GLY A 42 -5.70 14.03 -23.56
C GLY A 42 -6.13 15.51 -23.56
N THR A 43 -6.90 15.97 -22.57
CA THR A 43 -7.24 17.40 -22.41
C THR A 43 -6.51 18.01 -21.21
N LYS A 44 -6.46 19.36 -21.16
CA LYS A 44 -5.87 20.08 -20.02
C LYS A 44 -6.62 19.85 -18.70
N GLY A 45 -7.90 19.48 -18.76
CA GLY A 45 -8.75 19.30 -17.60
C GLY A 45 -9.05 20.59 -16.84
N GLN A 46 -9.68 20.44 -15.68
CA GLN A 46 -9.97 21.48 -14.71
C GLN A 46 -9.18 21.21 -13.43
N SER A 47 -8.76 22.25 -12.74
CA SER A 47 -8.04 22.13 -11.47
C SER A 47 -8.70 22.93 -10.37
N LYS A 48 -8.64 22.41 -9.15
CA LYS A 48 -9.07 23.07 -7.93
C LYS A 48 -8.05 22.85 -6.83
N SER A 49 -7.59 23.95 -6.26
CA SER A 49 -6.70 23.94 -5.11
C SER A 49 -7.48 24.14 -3.81
N HIS A 50 -7.10 23.40 -2.78
CA HIS A 50 -7.60 23.50 -1.43
C HIS A 50 -6.42 23.71 -0.49
N GLN A 51 -6.50 24.76 0.32
CA GLN A 51 -5.45 25.11 1.27
C GLN A 51 -5.77 24.51 2.63
N PHE A 52 -4.77 23.92 3.27
CA PHE A 52 -4.87 23.30 4.58
C PHE A 52 -3.92 23.98 5.56
N TYR A 53 -4.17 23.78 6.85
CA TYR A 53 -3.29 24.29 7.90
C TYR A 53 -1.99 23.48 7.96
N ASN A 54 -2.09 22.15 7.85
CA ASN A 54 -0.96 21.23 7.87
C ASN A 54 -0.94 20.29 6.66
N VAL A 55 0.26 19.80 6.34
CA VAL A 55 0.48 18.74 5.34
C VAL A 55 -0.26 17.44 5.71
N ILE A 56 -0.28 17.07 6.99
CA ILE A 56 -0.92 15.83 7.46
C ILE A 56 -2.42 15.83 7.15
N ASP A 57 -3.09 16.98 7.33
CA ASP A 57 -4.51 17.13 7.02
C ASP A 57 -4.77 17.01 5.51
N ALA A 58 -3.88 17.57 4.68
CA ALA A 58 -3.93 17.44 3.23
C ALA A 58 -3.76 15.98 2.79
N GLU A 59 -2.84 15.22 3.41
CA GLU A 59 -2.65 13.79 3.15
C GLU A 59 -3.85 12.95 3.57
N PHE A 60 -4.43 13.24 4.73
CA PHE A 60 -5.63 12.54 5.17
C PHE A 60 -6.79 12.79 4.20
N LYS A 61 -7.00 14.04 3.79
CA LYS A 61 -8.03 14.38 2.80
C LYS A 61 -7.77 13.73 1.44
N LEU A 62 -6.50 13.68 1.00
CA LEU A 62 -6.09 13.01 -0.22
C LEU A 62 -6.44 11.51 -0.18
N LYS A 63 -6.15 10.83 0.93
CA LYS A 63 -6.50 9.40 1.13
C LYS A 63 -8.01 9.17 1.05
N GLN A 64 -8.80 10.02 1.71
CA GLN A 64 -10.27 9.95 1.64
C GLN A 64 -10.78 10.11 0.20
N LEU A 65 -10.30 11.12 -0.52
CA LEU A 65 -10.66 11.34 -1.93
C LEU A 65 -10.25 10.17 -2.82
N LYS A 66 -9.06 9.61 -2.59
CA LYS A 66 -8.59 8.42 -3.31
C LYS A 66 -9.56 7.26 -3.13
N MET A 67 -9.93 6.92 -1.89
CA MET A 67 -10.86 5.81 -1.61
C MET A 67 -12.21 6.03 -2.29
N GLU A 68 -12.74 7.25 -2.26
CA GLU A 68 -14.00 7.60 -2.94
C GLU A 68 -13.89 7.41 -4.47
N LYS A 69 -12.76 7.79 -5.08
CA LYS A 69 -12.55 7.61 -6.53
C LYS A 69 -12.34 6.14 -6.91
N LEU A 70 -11.63 5.37 -6.10
CA LEU A 70 -11.47 3.93 -6.30
C LEU A 70 -12.83 3.22 -6.27
N ASN A 71 -13.69 3.56 -5.31
CA ASN A 71 -15.06 3.03 -5.24
C ASN A 71 -15.91 3.43 -6.46
N LYS A 72 -15.59 4.52 -7.15
CA LYS A 72 -16.25 4.96 -8.39
C LYS A 72 -15.70 4.27 -9.65
N GLY A 73 -14.81 3.29 -9.51
CA GLY A 73 -14.21 2.55 -10.62
C GLY A 73 -13.03 3.26 -11.29
N TYR A 74 -12.40 4.23 -10.62
CA TYR A 74 -11.10 4.72 -11.05
C TYR A 74 -10.01 3.71 -10.63
N THR A 75 -9.02 3.54 -11.48
CA THR A 75 -7.84 2.70 -11.25
C THR A 75 -6.62 3.58 -11.05
N GLU A 76 -5.73 3.21 -10.13
CA GLU A 76 -4.52 3.98 -9.84
C GLU A 76 -3.46 3.80 -10.93
N LEU A 77 -3.12 4.91 -11.58
CA LEU A 77 -1.95 4.99 -12.45
C LEU A 77 -0.73 5.21 -11.58
N LYS A 78 0.14 4.19 -11.52
CA LYS A 78 1.51 4.38 -11.06
C LYS A 78 2.22 5.29 -12.05
N GLN A 79 2.27 6.59 -11.75
CA GLN A 79 3.19 7.45 -12.48
C GLN A 79 4.62 6.98 -12.22
N PRO A 80 5.47 6.97 -13.25
CA PRO A 80 6.88 6.69 -13.08
C PRO A 80 7.53 7.89 -12.37
N SER A 81 7.41 7.93 -11.05
CA SER A 81 8.52 8.45 -10.26
C SER A 81 9.70 7.51 -10.52
N SER A 82 10.84 8.09 -10.88
CA SER A 82 12.10 7.38 -11.10
C SER A 82 12.36 6.30 -10.03
N PRO A 83 13.07 5.23 -10.40
CA PRO A 83 12.67 3.85 -10.14
C PRO A 83 12.77 3.48 -8.67
N LYS A 84 11.62 3.18 -8.05
CA LYS A 84 11.51 1.98 -7.22
C LYS A 84 10.26 1.20 -7.62
N LYS A 85 10.54 0.10 -8.30
CA LYS A 85 9.64 -0.98 -8.73
C LYS A 85 8.46 -1.16 -7.78
N SER A 86 7.26 -1.23 -8.36
CA SER A 86 6.47 -2.46 -8.32
C SER A 86 5.18 -2.23 -9.09
N THR A 87 5.20 -2.55 -10.38
CA THR A 87 4.00 -2.97 -11.10
C THR A 87 3.64 -4.36 -10.56
N ALA A 88 2.39 -4.56 -10.16
CA ALA A 88 1.86 -5.89 -9.87
C ALA A 88 0.42 -5.96 -10.36
N ASN A 89 0.28 -6.22 -11.65
CA ASN A 89 -0.63 -7.28 -12.07
C ASN A 89 -0.09 -7.91 -13.37
N VAL A 90 0.71 -8.97 -13.21
CA VAL A 90 0.84 -10.01 -14.22
C VAL A 90 0.75 -11.32 -13.45
N LYS A 91 -0.41 -11.98 -13.53
CA LYS A 91 -0.51 -13.41 -13.29
C LYS A 91 0.20 -14.16 -14.43
N THR A 92 0.67 -15.37 -14.13
CA THR A 92 1.28 -16.40 -15.02
C THR A 92 2.79 -16.19 -15.16
N VAL A 93 3.69 -16.99 -14.56
CA VAL A 93 3.88 -18.44 -14.68
C VAL A 93 4.61 -18.99 -13.44
N ASN A 94 4.29 -20.24 -13.12
CA ASN A 94 4.76 -21.07 -12.03
C ASN A 94 6.28 -21.41 -12.11
N GLN A 95 6.91 -21.50 -10.93
CA GLN A 95 8.18 -22.20 -10.61
C GLN A 95 9.46 -21.44 -11.05
N VAL A 96 10.44 -21.14 -10.18
CA VAL A 96 11.20 -22.05 -9.32
C VAL A 96 11.84 -21.26 -8.16
N LYS A 97 11.54 -21.69 -6.93
CA LYS A 97 12.36 -21.73 -5.70
C LYS A 97 13.22 -20.51 -5.30
N THR A 98 12.94 -20.05 -4.07
CA THR A 98 13.91 -19.66 -3.02
C THR A 98 14.72 -18.39 -3.15
N ASP A 99 14.14 -17.27 -3.57
CA ASP A 99 14.70 -15.97 -3.18
C ASP A 99 13.58 -15.08 -2.66
N THR A 100 13.42 -15.08 -1.34
CA THR A 100 12.63 -14.05 -0.65
C THR A 100 13.23 -12.71 -1.06
N ASN A 101 12.56 -11.95 -1.92
CA ASN A 101 13.10 -10.69 -2.40
C ASN A 101 13.18 -9.70 -1.22
N LEU A 102 14.18 -8.83 -1.18
CA LEU A 102 14.32 -7.75 -0.18
C LEU A 102 13.00 -7.00 0.07
N ALA A 103 12.18 -6.82 -0.96
CA ALA A 103 10.85 -6.22 -0.86
C ALA A 103 9.84 -7.05 -0.05
N GLN A 104 9.86 -8.38 -0.19
CA GLN A 104 8.96 -9.29 0.53
C GLN A 104 9.33 -9.34 2.02
N VAL A 105 10.62 -9.36 2.36
CA VAL A 105 11.10 -9.34 3.76
C VAL A 105 10.72 -8.02 4.44
N ASN A 106 10.91 -6.88 3.76
CA ASN A 106 10.51 -5.58 4.30
C ASN A 106 8.99 -5.45 4.47
N ALA A 107 8.20 -5.96 3.52
CA ALA A 107 6.74 -5.99 3.65
C ALA A 107 6.30 -6.85 4.84
N ALA A 108 6.93 -8.01 5.06
CA ALA A 108 6.64 -8.88 6.19
C ALA A 108 6.99 -8.23 7.54
N LEU A 109 8.11 -7.49 7.63
CA LEU A 109 8.46 -6.73 8.83
C LEU A 109 7.45 -5.62 9.14
N LEU A 110 6.93 -4.94 8.11
CA LEU A 110 5.87 -3.95 8.27
C LEU A 110 4.59 -4.61 8.81
N LEU A 111 4.18 -5.73 8.23
CA LEU A 111 3.02 -6.48 8.69
C LEU A 111 3.17 -6.93 10.16
N LEU A 112 4.35 -7.41 10.56
CA LEU A 112 4.61 -7.79 11.95
C LEU A 112 4.45 -6.61 12.92
N ASN A 113 4.92 -5.41 12.56
CA ASN A 113 4.74 -4.22 13.40
C ASN A 113 3.25 -3.83 13.54
N VAL A 114 2.47 -3.99 12.47
CA VAL A 114 1.02 -3.73 12.50
C VAL A 114 0.27 -4.78 13.31
N ILE A 115 0.72 -6.04 13.26
CA ILE A 115 0.12 -7.17 13.96
C ILE A 115 0.45 -7.17 15.47
N GLN A 116 1.61 -6.65 15.86
CA GLN A 116 2.10 -6.60 17.24
C GLN A 116 1.09 -6.12 18.30
N PRO A 117 0.35 -5.00 18.13
CA PRO A 117 -0.65 -4.57 19.10
C PRO A 117 -1.81 -5.57 19.27
N TYR A 118 -2.20 -6.28 18.20
CA TYR A 118 -3.29 -7.27 18.26
C TYR A 118 -2.89 -8.52 19.04
N VAL A 119 -1.64 -8.98 18.87
CA VAL A 119 -1.09 -10.11 19.65
C VAL A 119 -0.95 -9.71 21.12
N ARG A 120 -0.48 -8.48 21.39
CA ARG A 120 -0.34 -7.97 22.76
C ARG A 120 -1.68 -7.75 23.47
N GLY A 121 -2.72 -7.37 22.73
CA GLY A 121 -4.09 -7.22 23.22
C GLY A 121 -4.90 -8.51 23.27
N ALA A 122 -4.35 -9.63 22.79
CA ALA A 122 -5.06 -10.91 22.59
C ALA A 122 -6.34 -10.79 21.72
N ASP A 123 -6.39 -9.79 20.83
CA ASP A 123 -7.54 -9.47 19.97
C ASP A 123 -7.54 -10.30 18.67
N PHE A 124 -7.60 -11.63 18.82
CA PHE A 124 -7.48 -12.58 17.71
C PHE A 124 -8.75 -12.72 16.85
N ASN A 125 -9.89 -12.19 17.31
CA ASN A 125 -11.19 -12.27 16.62
C ASN A 125 -11.36 -11.16 15.56
N ASN A 126 -10.37 -10.28 15.39
CA ASN A 126 -10.44 -9.18 14.43
C ASN A 126 -10.25 -9.70 12.99
N LEU A 127 -11.23 -9.43 12.12
CA LEU A 127 -11.19 -9.80 10.70
C LEU A 127 -9.97 -9.20 9.97
N SER A 128 -9.50 -8.03 10.40
CA SER A 128 -8.30 -7.38 9.86
C SER A 128 -7.03 -8.15 10.22
N TYR A 129 -6.95 -8.69 11.43
CA TYR A 129 -5.81 -9.50 11.90
C TYR A 129 -5.73 -10.83 11.14
N ALA A 130 -6.87 -11.50 10.94
CA ALA A 130 -6.94 -12.74 10.17
C ALA A 130 -6.51 -12.55 8.70
N GLY A 131 -6.90 -11.43 8.07
CA GLY A 131 -6.44 -11.06 6.73
C GLY A 131 -4.92 -10.84 6.67
N MET A 132 -4.38 -10.04 7.59
CA MET A 132 -2.95 -9.73 7.65
C MET A 132 -2.08 -10.97 7.91
N LEU A 133 -2.56 -11.92 8.70
CA LEU A 133 -1.87 -13.20 8.92
C LEU A 133 -1.82 -14.08 7.67
N LYS A 134 -2.92 -14.13 6.92
CA LYS A 134 -2.97 -14.85 5.65
C LYS A 134 -1.96 -14.26 4.66
N ASP A 135 -1.92 -12.93 4.56
CA ASP A 135 -0.97 -12.22 3.71
C ASP A 135 0.48 -12.47 4.16
N LEU A 136 0.74 -12.46 5.48
CA LEU A 136 2.06 -12.77 6.04
C LEU A 136 2.51 -14.20 5.74
N ALA A 137 1.61 -15.18 5.85
CA ALA A 137 1.88 -16.59 5.56
C ALA A 137 2.12 -16.83 4.05
N GLU A 138 1.41 -16.11 3.18
CA GLU A 138 1.59 -16.16 1.73
C GLU A 138 2.91 -15.50 1.28
N LEU A 139 3.26 -14.37 1.89
CA LEU A 139 4.50 -13.65 1.60
C LEU A 139 5.75 -14.39 2.09
N VAL A 140 5.63 -15.13 3.19
CA VAL A 140 6.78 -15.74 3.87
C VAL A 140 6.50 -17.19 4.26
N PRO A 141 6.44 -18.11 3.27
CA PRO A 141 6.13 -19.52 3.53
C PRO A 141 7.19 -20.23 4.39
N PHE A 142 8.42 -19.69 4.48
CA PHE A 142 9.47 -20.28 5.32
C PHE A 142 9.25 -20.10 6.83
N LEU A 143 8.41 -19.14 7.24
CA LEU A 143 8.12 -18.93 8.67
C LEU A 143 7.18 -19.99 9.24
N GLN A 144 6.56 -20.83 8.40
CA GLN A 144 5.65 -21.92 8.81
C GLN A 144 4.60 -21.45 9.83
N ILE A 145 4.09 -20.23 9.66
CA ILE A 145 3.11 -19.63 10.56
C ILE A 145 1.79 -20.40 10.42
N ASN A 146 1.16 -20.70 11.56
CA ASN A 146 -0.12 -21.37 11.55
C ASN A 146 -1.19 -20.47 10.90
N PRO A 147 -1.96 -20.96 9.92
CA PRO A 147 -3.01 -20.16 9.26
C PRO A 147 -4.17 -19.79 10.19
N ASN A 148 -4.30 -20.44 11.36
CA ASN A 148 -5.32 -20.09 12.34
C ASN A 148 -4.87 -18.87 13.16
N PRO A 149 -5.62 -17.75 13.17
CA PRO A 149 -5.25 -16.54 13.89
C PRO A 149 -4.99 -16.73 15.39
N GLN A 150 -5.75 -17.62 16.03
CA GLN A 150 -5.59 -17.89 17.47
C GLN A 150 -4.38 -18.78 17.78
N LYS A 151 -3.80 -19.43 16.77
CA LYS A 151 -2.63 -20.33 16.91
C LYS A 151 -1.40 -19.85 16.14
N ALA A 152 -1.51 -18.71 15.45
CA ALA A 152 -0.44 -18.14 14.61
C ALA A 152 0.72 -17.63 15.47
N PHE A 153 0.40 -16.91 16.54
CA PHE A 153 1.36 -16.44 17.53
C PHE A 153 0.79 -16.72 18.91
N ALA A 154 1.35 -17.71 19.61
CA ALA A 154 0.92 -18.07 20.96
C ALA A 154 1.21 -16.98 21.99
N ASP A 155 2.28 -16.20 21.76
CA ASP A 155 2.73 -15.11 22.63
C ASP A 155 3.54 -14.08 21.82
N VAL A 156 3.78 -12.90 22.40
CA VAL A 156 4.67 -11.86 21.86
C VAL A 156 6.07 -12.42 21.58
N VAL A 157 6.55 -13.37 22.39
CA VAL A 157 7.84 -14.04 22.18
C VAL A 157 7.89 -14.79 20.83
N SER A 158 6.79 -15.42 20.42
CA SER A 158 6.71 -16.13 19.13
C SER A 158 6.74 -15.15 17.94
N LEU A 159 6.15 -13.97 18.12
CA LEU A 159 6.15 -12.90 17.13
C LEU A 159 7.54 -12.30 16.95
N GLU A 160 8.26 -12.08 18.06
CA GLU A 160 9.64 -11.59 18.06
C GLU A 160 10.62 -12.59 17.45
N ASP A 161 10.43 -13.89 17.68
CA ASP A 161 11.24 -14.93 17.04
C ASP A 161 11.06 -14.93 15.51
N ALA A 162 9.81 -14.80 15.04
CA ALA A 162 9.52 -14.67 13.61
C ALA A 162 10.17 -13.40 13.01
N ARG A 163 10.12 -12.28 13.75
CA ARG A 163 10.80 -11.02 13.36
C ARG A 163 12.31 -11.21 13.27
N ARG A 164 12.92 -11.90 14.23
CA ARG A 164 14.37 -12.18 14.26
C ARG A 164 14.79 -13.02 13.05
N ARG A 165 14.01 -14.05 12.70
CA ARG A 165 14.26 -14.88 11.51
C ARG A 165 14.20 -14.06 10.21
N LEU A 166 13.23 -13.14 10.12
CA LEU A 166 13.14 -12.21 8.97
C LEU A 166 14.33 -11.25 8.90
N GLN A 167 14.78 -10.71 10.03
CA GLN A 167 15.95 -9.83 10.06
C GLN A 167 17.25 -10.56 9.69
N LEU A 168 17.43 -11.80 10.13
CA LEU A 168 18.55 -12.63 9.70
C LEU A 168 18.51 -12.89 8.20
N LYS A 169 17.31 -13.14 7.65
CA LYS A 169 17.13 -13.30 6.20
C LYS A 169 17.37 -11.99 5.45
N LEU A 170 16.97 -10.85 6.02
CA LEU A 170 17.26 -9.52 5.47
C LEU A 170 18.76 -9.26 5.36
N ALA A 171 19.50 -9.54 6.44
CA ALA A 171 20.94 -9.37 6.50
C ALA A 171 21.69 -10.29 5.52
N ALA A 172 21.15 -11.48 5.24
CA ALA A 172 21.71 -12.40 4.25
C ALA A 172 21.46 -11.98 2.79
N LEU A 173 20.61 -10.97 2.55
CA LEU A 173 20.23 -10.47 1.22
C LEU A 173 20.86 -9.10 0.89
N GLN A 174 21.60 -8.50 1.82
CA GLN A 174 22.34 -7.23 1.65
C GLN A 174 23.80 -7.51 1.31
#